data_AF-A0A9X0PMC1-F1
#
_entry.id   AF-A0A9X0PMC1-F1
#
_cell.length_a   1.000
_cell.length_b   1.000
_cell.length_c   1.000
_cell.angle_alpha   90.00
_cell.angle_beta   90.00
_cell.angle_gamma   90.00
#
_symmetry.space_group_name_H-M   'P 1'
#
loop_
_entity.id
_entity.type
_entity.pdbx_description
1 polymer ?
#
loop_
_entity_poly.entity_id
_entity_poly.type
_entity_poly.pdbx_seq_one_letter_code
_entity_poly.pdbx_strand_id
1 'polypeptide(L)'
;MRLKLSLMLTLAALAGCQSSTEPSKANVYGSPVGQRVVGNKESVMVSNVWNELDAFPIAEKHCKQYGKSAKFRSSQGYRAAFDCI
;
A
#
# COMPACT_ATOMS: atom_id res chain seq x y z
N MET A 1 9.83 -24.34 -47.48
CA MET A 1 8.61 -23.49 -47.52
C MET A 1 7.46 -24.37 -47.08
N ARG A 2 6.69 -24.12 -46.01
CA ARG A 2 5.82 -22.96 -45.74
C ARG A 2 5.65 -22.89 -44.21
N LEU A 3 6.21 -21.86 -43.57
CA LEU A 3 5.53 -20.62 -43.15
C LEU A 3 4.45 -20.85 -42.09
N LYS A 4 4.79 -20.39 -40.87
CA LYS A 4 4.02 -20.29 -39.64
C LYS A 4 2.62 -19.73 -39.92
N LEU A 5 1.58 -20.36 -39.36
CA LEU A 5 0.26 -19.72 -39.21
C LEU A 5 -0.09 -19.67 -37.73
N SER A 6 0.12 -18.47 -37.20
CA SER A 6 -0.17 -18.01 -35.86
C SER A 6 -1.65 -18.19 -35.54
N LEU A 7 -1.96 -18.82 -34.40
CA LEU A 7 -3.27 -18.68 -33.77
C LEU A 7 -3.10 -18.00 -32.41
N MET A 8 -3.11 -16.67 -32.47
CA MET A 8 -3.38 -15.79 -31.34
C MET A 8 -4.80 -16.10 -30.82
N LEU A 9 -4.91 -16.71 -29.64
CA LEU A 9 -6.16 -16.69 -28.89
C LEU A 9 -6.04 -15.64 -27.79
N THR A 10 -6.81 -14.60 -28.02
CA THR A 10 -6.98 -13.38 -27.24
C THR A 10 -7.79 -13.62 -25.96
N LEU A 11 -7.56 -12.72 -24.99
CA LEU A 11 -8.48 -12.31 -23.93
C LEU A 11 -8.66 -13.26 -22.72
N ALA A 12 -7.61 -13.37 -21.91
CA ALA A 12 -7.80 -13.60 -20.48
C ALA A 12 -8.27 -12.28 -19.85
N ALA A 13 -9.50 -12.29 -19.35
CA ALA A 13 -10.14 -11.18 -18.66
C ALA A 13 -9.19 -10.53 -17.64
N LEU A 14 -9.13 -9.19 -17.66
CA LEU A 14 -8.65 -8.45 -16.51
C LEU A 14 -9.58 -8.82 -15.34
N ALA A 15 -9.17 -9.81 -14.55
CA ALA A 15 -9.62 -9.93 -13.18
C ALA A 15 -9.30 -8.57 -12.55
N GLY A 16 -10.35 -7.77 -12.38
CA GLY A 16 -10.23 -6.46 -11.76
C GLY A 16 -9.45 -6.62 -10.46
N CYS A 17 -8.40 -5.83 -10.31
CA CYS A 17 -7.73 -5.65 -9.04
C CYS A 17 -8.72 -5.02 -8.05
N GLN A 18 -9.66 -5.81 -7.52
CA GLN A 18 -10.50 -5.44 -6.39
C GLN A 18 -9.63 -5.58 -5.13
N SER A 19 -8.66 -4.67 -4.98
CA SER A 19 -8.11 -4.38 -3.66
C SER A 19 -9.18 -3.61 -2.90
N SER A 20 -10.02 -4.35 -2.18
CA SER A 20 -10.91 -3.81 -1.16
C SER A 20 -10.10 -2.90 -0.26
N THR A 21 -10.31 -1.60 -0.44
CA THR A 21 -9.72 -0.54 0.37
C THR A 21 -10.52 -0.50 1.66
N GLU A 22 -10.17 -1.37 2.61
CA GLU A 22 -10.35 -1.04 4.02
C GLU A 22 -9.05 -0.34 4.47
N PRO A 23 -9.08 0.97 4.79
CA PRO A 23 -7.89 1.70 5.21
C PRO A 23 -7.28 1.27 6.56
N SER A 24 -7.82 0.26 7.25
CA SER A 24 -7.78 0.32 8.72
C SER A 24 -7.40 -0.96 9.45
N LYS A 25 -6.93 -2.02 8.79
CA LYS A 25 -6.48 -3.25 9.49
C LYS A 25 -5.17 -3.80 8.96
N ALA A 26 -4.15 -2.95 8.86
CA ALA A 26 -2.80 -3.50 8.93
C ALA A 26 -2.61 -4.11 10.33
N ASN A 27 -2.01 -5.30 10.42
CA ASN A 27 -1.70 -5.96 11.69
C ASN A 27 -0.29 -6.54 11.67
N VAL A 28 0.70 -5.64 11.69
CA VAL A 28 2.14 -5.97 11.63
C VAL A 28 2.57 -6.85 12.81
N TYR A 29 1.88 -6.77 13.95
CA TYR A 29 2.29 -7.45 15.19
C TYR A 29 1.35 -8.58 15.65
N GLY A 30 0.32 -8.92 14.86
CA GLY A 30 -0.69 -9.92 15.28
C GLY A 30 -1.48 -9.53 16.53
N SER A 31 -1.53 -8.25 16.88
CA SER A 31 -2.21 -7.73 18.08
C SER A 31 -3.72 -7.52 17.82
N PRO A 32 -4.59 -7.66 18.84
CA PRO A 32 -6.02 -7.34 18.71
C PRO A 32 -6.30 -5.90 18.29
N VAL A 33 -5.35 -4.98 18.51
CA VAL A 33 -5.56 -3.53 18.35
C VAL A 33 -5.14 -3.00 16.96
N GLY A 34 -4.41 -3.78 16.15
CA GLY A 34 -4.03 -3.42 14.76
C GLY A 34 -3.29 -2.07 14.61
N GLN A 35 -2.92 -1.71 13.38
CA GLN A 35 -2.40 -0.39 13.05
C GLN A 35 -3.52 0.52 12.55
N ARG A 36 -3.51 1.76 13.05
CA ARG A 36 -4.43 2.81 12.60
C ARG A 36 -3.74 3.72 11.59
N VAL A 37 -4.36 3.91 10.43
CA VAL A 37 -3.86 4.77 9.35
C VAL A 37 -4.75 6.00 9.23
N VAL A 38 -4.16 7.18 9.26
CA VAL A 38 -4.84 8.46 9.02
C VAL A 38 -4.00 9.32 8.11
N GLY A 39 -4.55 9.78 7.00
CA GLY A 39 -3.81 10.59 6.04
C GLY A 39 -4.67 11.02 4.85
N ASN A 40 -4.05 11.79 3.97
CA ASN A 40 -4.60 12.25 2.70
C ASN A 40 -3.56 12.01 1.57
N LYS A 41 -3.71 12.72 0.44
CA LYS A 41 -2.80 12.62 -0.72
C LYS A 41 -1.40 13.21 -0.50
N GLU A 42 -1.19 13.95 0.59
CA GLU A 42 0.04 14.71 0.88
C GLU A 42 0.83 14.08 2.01
N SER A 43 0.17 13.51 3.01
CA SER A 43 0.83 12.81 4.10
C SER A 43 -0.05 11.76 4.76
N VAL A 44 0.60 10.82 5.44
CA VAL A 44 -0.05 9.75 6.19
C VAL A 44 0.67 9.51 7.52
N MET A 45 -0.10 9.23 8.56
CA MET A 45 0.37 8.83 9.87
C MET A 45 -0.15 7.43 10.19
N VAL A 46 0.77 6.54 10.55
CA VAL A 46 0.50 5.18 10.99
C VAL A 46 0.73 5.10 12.49
N SER A 47 -0.25 4.64 13.25
CA SER A 47 -0.16 4.45 14.71
C SER A 47 -0.11 2.97 15.07
N ASN A 48 0.38 2.68 16.28
CA ASN A 48 0.65 1.35 16.81
C ASN A 48 1.76 0.62 16.04
N VAL A 49 2.87 1.34 15.80
CA VAL A 49 4.09 0.88 15.15
C VAL A 49 5.29 1.18 16.04
N TRP A 50 6.23 0.23 16.16
CA TRP A 50 7.46 0.34 16.95
C TRP A 50 8.53 1.17 16.24
N ASN A 51 8.57 1.13 14.90
CA ASN A 51 9.58 1.80 14.11
C ASN A 51 9.05 2.21 12.72
N GLU A 52 9.86 2.98 12.00
CA GLU A 52 9.58 3.44 10.64
C GLU A 52 9.38 2.28 9.66
N LEU A 53 10.25 1.27 9.69
CA LEU A 53 10.27 0.19 8.71
C LEU A 53 8.98 -0.65 8.78
N ASP A 54 8.44 -0.87 9.97
CA ASP A 54 7.16 -1.55 10.18
C ASP A 54 5.98 -0.75 9.62
N ALA A 55 6.08 0.58 9.68
CA ALA A 55 5.06 1.49 9.18
C ALA A 55 5.15 1.73 7.67
N PHE A 56 6.34 1.58 7.08
CA PHE A 56 6.62 1.92 5.69
C PHE A 56 5.73 1.16 4.68
N PRO A 57 5.53 -0.17 4.75
CA PRO A 57 4.65 -0.87 3.82
C PRO A 57 3.20 -0.37 3.87
N ILE A 58 2.73 0.05 5.05
CA ILE A 58 1.38 0.57 5.26
C ILE A 58 1.26 1.98 4.66
N ALA A 59 2.23 2.84 4.95
CA ALA A 59 2.29 4.19 4.41
C ALA A 59 2.44 4.18 2.88
N GLU A 60 3.30 3.31 2.35
CA GLU A 60 3.51 3.12 0.92
C GLU A 60 2.24 2.65 0.22
N LYS A 61 1.50 1.71 0.83
CA LYS A 61 0.19 1.29 0.31
C LYS A 61 -0.80 2.45 0.25
N HIS A 62 -0.85 3.29 1.28
CA HIS A 62 -1.73 4.48 1.31
C HIS A 62 -1.33 5.50 0.24
N CYS A 63 -0.05 5.87 0.13
CA CYS A 63 0.41 6.85 -0.86
C CYS A 63 0.23 6.37 -2.31
N LYS A 64 0.40 5.06 -2.57
CA LYS A 64 0.20 4.46 -3.90
C LYS A 64 -1.21 4.63 -4.45
N GLN A 65 -2.23 4.77 -3.59
CA GLN A 65 -3.61 5.05 -4.03
C GLN A 65 -3.73 6.40 -4.75
N TYR A 66 -2.76 7.30 -4.54
CA TYR A 66 -2.67 8.61 -5.17
C TYR A 66 -1.56 8.68 -6.23
N GLY A 67 -0.94 7.54 -6.59
CA GLY A 67 0.18 7.51 -7.54
C GLY A 67 1.50 8.06 -6.99
N LYS A 68 1.66 8.05 -5.65
CA LYS A 68 2.82 8.59 -4.94
C LYS A 68 3.55 7.53 -4.14
N SER A 69 4.78 7.82 -3.71
CA SER A 69 5.54 6.98 -2.78
C SER A 69 5.64 7.61 -1.40
N ALA A 70 5.73 6.78 -0.37
CA ALA A 70 5.91 7.23 1.00
C ALA A 70 7.38 7.60 1.25
N LYS A 71 7.61 8.80 1.78
CA LYS A 71 8.90 9.24 2.31
C LYS A 71 8.76 9.48 3.80
N PHE A 72 9.63 8.86 4.61
CA PHE A 72 9.60 9.08 6.04
C PHE A 72 9.84 10.56 6.38
N ARG A 73 9.02 11.06 7.31
CA ARG A 73 9.12 12.44 7.82
C ARG A 73 9.57 12.46 9.28
N SER A 74 8.90 11.70 10.13
CA SER A 74 9.11 11.79 11.59
C SER A 74 8.42 10.64 12.32
N SER A 75 8.91 10.29 13.50
CA SER A 75 8.24 9.39 14.44
C SER A 75 8.07 10.05 15.81
N GLN A 76 6.97 9.72 16.49
CA GLN A 76 6.69 10.18 17.86
C GLN A 76 5.94 9.09 18.63
N GLY A 77 6.60 8.49 19.62
CA GLY A 77 6.07 7.33 20.33
C GLY A 77 5.77 6.19 19.35
N TYR A 78 4.58 5.59 19.45
CA TYR A 78 4.13 4.50 18.56
C TYR A 78 3.51 4.99 17.25
N ARG A 79 3.96 6.12 16.73
CA ARG A 79 3.44 6.72 15.50
C ARG A 79 4.59 7.07 14.56
N ALA A 80 4.42 6.75 13.29
CA ALA A 80 5.31 7.15 12.22
C ALA A 80 4.52 7.94 11.17
N ALA A 81 5.07 9.07 10.73
CA ALA A 81 4.49 9.92 9.71
C ALA A 81 5.36 9.93 8.46
N PHE A 82 4.69 9.92 7.32
CA PHE A 82 5.29 9.91 5.99
C PHE A 82 4.64 10.99 5.14
N ASP A 83 5.45 11.63 4.31
CA ASP A 83 4.96 12.46 3.21
C ASP A 83 4.70 11.57 1.99
N CYS A 84 3.64 11.84 1.25
CA CYS A 84 3.36 11.21 -0.03
C CYS A 84 3.89 12.13 -1.13
N ILE A 85 4.97 11.71 -1.79
CA ILE A 85 5.65 12.46 -2.86
C ILE A 85 5.64 11.73 -4.20
#